data_AF-A0A964QLX1-F1
#
_entry.id   AF-A0A964QLX1-F1
#
_cell.length_a   1.000
_cell.length_b   1.000
_cell.length_c   1.000
_cell.angle_alpha   90.00
_cell.angle_beta   90.00
_cell.angle_gamma   90.00
#
_symmetry.space_group_name_H-M   'P 1'
#
loop_
_entity.id
_entity.type
_entity.pdbx_description
1 polymer ?
#
loop_
_entity_poly.entity_id
_entity_poly.type
_entity_poly.pdbx_seq_one_letter_code
_entity_poly.pdbx_strand_id
1 'polypeptide(L)'
;MKTSLTERRARRKRLKTAILREMRKGCYGTEAARRHGVSSGTFWQWQWSDAAFNAALKAAGKERVRRLKMAVLAKLRRGWLLKGTSKAIGPTPGTLRAWRKKDPAFGIEVKSLLRGKRKR
;
A
#
# COMPACT_ATOMS: atom_id res chain seq x y z
N MET A 1 -32.18 -15.71 -20.76
CA MET A 1 -31.55 -15.22 -19.51
C MET A 1 -30.00 -15.29 -19.52
N LYS A 2 -29.31 -14.68 -20.49
CA LYS A 2 -27.81 -14.62 -20.56
C LYS A 2 -27.22 -13.30 -20.04
N THR A 3 -28.06 -12.30 -19.78
CA THR A 3 -27.70 -10.94 -19.34
C THR A 3 -27.16 -10.90 -17.90
N SER A 4 -27.77 -11.66 -16.98
CA SER A 4 -27.44 -11.60 -15.54
C SER A 4 -26.03 -12.10 -15.20
N LEU A 5 -25.51 -13.13 -15.88
CA LEU A 5 -24.15 -13.65 -15.65
C LEU A 5 -23.08 -12.68 -16.17
N THR A 6 -23.33 -12.09 -17.34
CA THR A 6 -22.43 -11.13 -17.98
C THR A 6 -22.33 -9.86 -17.14
N GLU A 7 -23.47 -9.36 -16.64
CA GLU A 7 -23.54 -8.22 -15.71
C GLU A 7 -22.79 -8.50 -14.41
N ARG A 8 -22.97 -9.69 -13.80
CA ARG A 8 -22.23 -10.09 -12.59
C ARG A 8 -20.72 -10.13 -12.82
N ARG A 9 -20.26 -10.65 -13.96
CA ARG A 9 -18.83 -10.68 -14.34
C ARG A 9 -18.29 -9.26 -14.56
N ALA A 10 -19.04 -8.40 -15.25
CA ALA A 10 -18.68 -7.01 -15.47
C ALA A 10 -18.59 -6.23 -14.15
N ARG A 11 -19.57 -6.38 -13.25
CA ARG A 11 -19.56 -5.80 -11.91
C ARG A 11 -18.34 -6.25 -11.12
N ARG A 12 -18.04 -7.55 -11.10
CA ARG A 12 -16.85 -8.09 -10.42
C ARG A 12 -15.56 -7.48 -10.97
N LYS A 13 -15.42 -7.36 -12.31
CA LYS A 13 -14.26 -6.75 -12.95
C LYS A 13 -14.09 -5.29 -12.49
N ARG A 14 -15.17 -4.50 -12.50
CA ARG A 14 -15.17 -3.10 -12.04
C ARG A 14 -14.74 -2.98 -10.58
N LEU A 15 -15.26 -3.83 -9.70
CA LEU A 15 -14.89 -3.85 -8.27
C LEU A 15 -13.40 -4.17 -8.08
N LYS A 16 -12.88 -5.18 -8.77
CA LYS A 16 -11.43 -5.51 -8.73
C LYS A 16 -10.57 -4.33 -9.16
N THR A 17 -10.92 -3.64 -10.24
CA THR A 17 -10.23 -2.44 -10.70
C THR A 17 -10.29 -1.31 -9.67
N ALA A 18 -11.46 -1.07 -9.05
CA ALA A 18 -11.63 -0.03 -8.04
C ALA A 18 -10.77 -0.30 -6.79
N ILE A 19 -10.76 -1.54 -6.30
CA ILE A 19 -9.91 -1.98 -5.18
C ILE A 19 -8.43 -1.74 -5.48
N LEU A 20 -7.96 -2.12 -6.68
CA LEU A 20 -6.57 -1.90 -7.09
C LEU A 20 -6.21 -0.41 -7.15
N ARG A 21 -7.13 0.45 -7.61
CA ARG A 21 -6.93 1.90 -7.65
C ARG A 21 -6.77 2.48 -6.23
N GLU A 22 -7.62 2.07 -5.29
CA GLU A 22 -7.54 2.51 -3.90
C GLU A 22 -6.26 2.02 -3.21
N MET A 23 -5.82 0.79 -3.49
CA MET A 23 -4.53 0.31 -2.98
C MET A 23 -3.35 1.16 -3.45
N ARG A 24 -3.34 1.57 -4.73
CA ARG A 24 -2.31 2.46 -5.27
C ARG A 24 -2.32 3.86 -4.64
N LYS A 25 -3.45 4.29 -4.08
CA LYS A 25 -3.56 5.56 -3.34
C LYS A 25 -3.07 5.46 -1.89
N GLY A 26 -2.89 4.25 -1.35
CA GLY A 26 -2.41 4.08 0.03
C GLY A 26 -3.27 3.19 0.92
N CYS A 27 -4.43 2.72 0.45
CA CYS A 27 -5.32 1.87 1.23
C CYS A 27 -4.79 0.42 1.32
N TYR A 28 -5.12 -0.29 2.40
CA TYR A 28 -4.91 -1.74 2.44
C TYR A 28 -5.97 -2.47 1.62
N GLY A 29 -5.64 -3.65 1.07
CA GLY A 29 -6.55 -4.37 0.16
C GLY A 29 -7.90 -4.72 0.77
N THR A 30 -7.92 -5.20 2.02
CA THR A 30 -9.16 -5.52 2.75
C THR A 30 -9.98 -4.27 3.11
N GLU A 31 -9.31 -3.15 3.39
CA GLU A 31 -9.96 -1.85 3.62
C GLU A 31 -10.58 -1.32 2.32
N ALA A 32 -9.84 -1.36 1.21
CA ALA A 32 -10.31 -0.98 -0.10
C ALA A 32 -11.50 -1.84 -0.55
N ALA A 33 -11.46 -3.16 -0.31
CA ALA A 33 -12.57 -4.06 -0.57
C ALA A 33 -13.83 -3.65 0.19
N ARG A 34 -13.71 -3.39 1.50
CA ARG A 34 -14.82 -2.98 2.36
C ARG A 34 -15.48 -1.67 1.89
N ARG A 35 -14.68 -0.68 1.48
CA ARG A 35 -15.18 0.60 0.93
C ARG A 35 -16.04 0.42 -0.32
N HIS A 36 -15.84 -0.67 -1.05
CA HIS A 36 -16.61 -1.01 -2.24
C HIS A 36 -17.69 -2.08 -1.98
N GLY A 37 -18.04 -2.32 -0.72
CA GLY A 37 -19.08 -3.29 -0.34
C GLY A 37 -18.68 -4.75 -0.56
N VAL A 38 -17.38 -5.05 -0.67
CA VAL A 38 -16.86 -6.41 -0.81
C VAL A 38 -16.41 -6.91 0.57
N SER A 39 -17.00 -8.02 1.02
CA SER A 39 -16.62 -8.64 2.29
C SER A 39 -15.19 -9.19 2.23
N SER A 40 -14.53 -9.31 3.39
CA SER A 40 -13.20 -9.90 3.48
C SER A 40 -13.18 -11.33 2.90
N GLY A 41 -14.20 -12.14 3.18
CA GLY A 41 -14.31 -13.51 2.65
C GLY A 41 -14.34 -13.54 1.12
N THR A 42 -15.16 -12.69 0.50
CA THR A 42 -15.22 -12.58 -0.97
C THR A 42 -13.91 -12.07 -1.55
N PHE A 43 -13.25 -11.11 -0.90
CA PHE A 43 -11.95 -10.61 -1.32
C PHE A 43 -10.88 -11.70 -1.30
N TRP A 44 -10.78 -12.47 -0.21
CA TRP A 44 -9.86 -13.59 -0.09
C TRP A 44 -10.16 -14.69 -1.11
N GLN A 45 -11.44 -15.02 -1.31
CA GLN A 45 -11.85 -15.96 -2.35
C GLN A 45 -11.39 -15.50 -3.74
N TRP A 46 -11.55 -14.21 -4.07
CA TRP A 46 -11.06 -13.68 -5.35
C TRP A 46 -9.55 -13.72 -5.46
N GLN A 47 -8.83 -13.45 -4.37
CA GLN A 47 -7.37 -13.52 -4.35
C GLN A 47 -6.86 -14.95 -4.57
N TRP A 48 -7.58 -15.94 -4.04
CA TRP A 48 -7.21 -17.35 -4.20
C TRP A 48 -7.60 -17.89 -5.58
N SER A 49 -8.79 -17.57 -6.06
CA SER A 49 -9.36 -18.10 -7.32
C SER A 49 -8.93 -17.36 -8.60
N ASP A 50 -8.44 -16.13 -8.49
CA ASP A 50 -8.01 -15.33 -9.65
C ASP A 50 -6.54 -14.92 -9.50
N ALA A 51 -5.66 -15.68 -10.17
CA ALA A 51 -4.23 -15.47 -10.14
C ALA A 51 -3.81 -14.11 -10.71
N ALA A 52 -4.50 -13.61 -11.74
CA ALA A 52 -4.22 -12.31 -12.35
C ALA A 52 -4.57 -11.18 -11.38
N PHE A 53 -5.70 -11.30 -10.68
CA PHE A 53 -6.07 -10.35 -9.63
C PHE A 53 -5.07 -10.37 -8.45
N ASN A 54 -4.64 -11.55 -8.01
CA ASN A 54 -3.62 -11.68 -6.95
C ASN A 54 -2.28 -11.06 -7.36
N ALA A 55 -1.83 -11.28 -8.60
CA ALA A 55 -0.62 -10.65 -9.13
C ALA A 55 -0.76 -9.12 -9.16
N ALA A 56 -1.91 -8.60 -9.60
CA ALA A 56 -2.20 -7.18 -9.60
C ALA A 56 -2.24 -6.58 -8.18
N LEU A 57 -2.79 -7.29 -7.20
CA LEU A 57 -2.79 -6.89 -5.78
C LEU A 57 -1.36 -6.78 -5.24
N LYS A 58 -0.50 -7.78 -5.53
CA LYS A 58 0.92 -7.76 -5.15
C LYS A 58 1.65 -6.56 -5.77
N ALA A 59 1.43 -6.30 -7.06
CA ALA A 59 2.02 -5.15 -7.75
C ALA A 59 1.54 -3.81 -7.16
N ALA A 60 0.23 -3.67 -6.91
CA ALA A 60 -0.34 -2.48 -6.26
C ALA A 60 0.21 -2.30 -4.83
N GLY A 61 0.42 -3.38 -4.09
CA GLY A 61 1.05 -3.36 -2.77
C GLY A 61 2.51 -2.88 -2.80
N LYS A 62 3.30 -3.32 -3.78
CA LYS A 62 4.68 -2.84 -3.99
C LYS A 62 4.70 -1.34 -4.30
N GLU A 63 3.84 -0.89 -5.21
CA GLU A 63 3.73 0.53 -5.57
C GLU A 63 3.29 1.39 -4.37
N ARG A 64 2.33 0.91 -3.59
CA ARG A 64 1.93 1.55 -2.33
C ARG A 64 3.12 1.73 -1.39
N VAL A 65 3.89 0.68 -1.15
CA VAL A 65 5.08 0.74 -0.29
C VAL A 65 6.11 1.72 -0.83
N ARG A 66 6.37 1.72 -2.14
CA ARG A 66 7.28 2.67 -2.78
C ARG A 66 6.86 4.12 -2.52
N ARG A 67 5.58 4.43 -2.72
CA ARG A 67 5.03 5.79 -2.48
C ARG A 67 5.17 6.20 -1.02
N LEU A 68 4.87 5.30 -0.08
CA LEU A 68 5.02 5.58 1.34
C LEU A 68 6.48 5.83 1.73
N LYS A 69 7.43 5.05 1.19
CA LYS A 69 8.87 5.30 1.39
C LYS A 69 9.28 6.69 0.88
N MET A 70 8.85 7.07 -0.32
CA MET A 70 9.13 8.39 -0.88
C MET A 70 8.54 9.51 -0.02
N ALA A 71 7.30 9.35 0.46
CA ALA A 71 6.67 10.32 1.35
C ALA A 71 7.43 10.46 2.68
N VAL A 72 7.89 9.34 3.25
CA VAL A 72 8.71 9.33 4.48
C VAL A 72 10.00 10.11 4.26
N LEU A 73 10.73 9.83 3.18
CA LEU A 73 11.96 10.53 2.86
C LEU A 73 11.73 12.02 2.61
N ALA A 74 10.64 12.39 1.91
CA ALA A 74 10.29 13.78 1.68
C ALA A 74 10.03 14.55 2.98
N LYS A 75 9.33 13.96 3.95
CA LYS A 75 9.11 14.58 5.27
C LYS A 75 10.41 14.69 6.07
N LEU A 76 11.25 13.66 6.05
CA LEU A 76 12.55 13.69 6.73
C LEU A 76 13.47 14.77 6.15
N ARG A 77 13.50 14.93 4.82
CA ARG A 77 14.22 16.02 4.14
C ARG A 77 13.74 17.41 4.58
N ARG A 78 12.44 17.57 4.83
CA ARG A 78 11.84 18.81 5.38
C ARG A 78 12.10 19.00 6.89
N GLY A 79 12.99 18.22 7.48
CA GLY A 79 13.32 18.38 8.88
C GLY A 79 12.26 17.80 9.84
N TRP A 80 11.43 16.85 9.43
CA TRP A 80 10.55 16.15 10.38
C TRP A 80 11.33 15.10 11.19
N LEU A 81 10.82 14.75 12.37
CA LEU A 81 11.33 13.61 13.14
C LEU A 81 10.76 12.31 12.59
N LEU A 82 11.49 11.20 12.77
CA LEU A 82 11.02 9.87 12.32
C LEU A 82 9.67 9.51 12.95
N LYS A 83 9.51 9.74 14.26
CA LYS A 83 8.25 9.48 15.00
C LYS A 83 7.09 10.31 14.45
N GLY A 84 7.30 11.60 14.19
CA GLY A 84 6.30 12.48 13.60
C GLY A 84 5.93 12.08 12.17
N THR A 85 6.92 11.64 11.39
CA THR A 85 6.74 11.16 10.01
C THR A 85 5.92 9.87 9.97
N SER A 86 6.21 8.91 10.86
CA SER A 86 5.41 7.69 11.03
C SER A 86 3.95 8.00 11.35
N LYS A 87 3.71 8.91 12.30
CA LYS A 87 2.35 9.31 12.69
C LYS A 87 1.60 9.99 11.53
N ALA A 88 2.28 10.84 10.76
CA ALA A 88 1.67 11.61 9.68
C ALA A 88 1.38 10.76 8.42
N ILE A 89 2.25 9.80 8.09
CA ILE A 89 2.15 9.04 6.84
C ILE A 89 1.46 7.69 7.05
N GLY A 90 1.49 7.15 8.27
CA GLY A 90 0.83 5.89 8.64
C GLY A 90 1.72 4.68 8.89
N PRO A 91 2.94 4.52 8.30
CA PRO A 91 3.79 3.38 8.62
C PRO A 91 4.21 3.38 10.09
N THR A 92 3.95 2.26 10.78
CA THR A 92 4.39 2.08 12.17
C THR A 92 5.91 2.05 12.27
N PRO A 93 6.50 2.33 13.44
CA PRO A 93 7.94 2.19 13.64
C PRO A 93 8.46 0.79 13.30
N GLY A 94 7.68 -0.26 13.60
CA GLY A 94 8.00 -1.64 13.23
C GLY A 94 8.04 -1.85 11.71
N THR A 95 7.07 -1.30 10.98
CA THR A 95 7.07 -1.32 9.51
C THR A 95 8.28 -0.60 8.92
N LEU A 96 8.65 0.57 9.44
CA LEU A 96 9.84 1.29 8.97
C LEU A 96 11.11 0.49 9.24
N ARG A 97 11.25 -0.13 10.42
CA ARG A 97 12.39 -1.00 10.73
C ARG A 97 12.46 -2.17 9.75
N ALA A 98 11.34 -2.82 9.47
CA ALA A 98 11.28 -3.91 8.50
C ALA A 98 11.65 -3.46 7.07
N TRP A 99 11.19 -2.27 6.64
CA TRP A 99 11.57 -1.70 5.34
C TRP A 99 13.07 -1.44 5.25
N ARG A 100 13.68 -0.84 6.28
CA ARG A 100 15.12 -0.58 6.29
C ARG A 100 15.96 -1.87 6.29
N LYS A 101 15.44 -2.96 6.86
CA LYS A 101 16.10 -4.28 6.80
C LYS A 101 15.99 -4.91 5.41
N LYS A 102 14.83 -4.79 4.75
CA LYS A 102 14.56 -5.39 3.43
C LYS A 102 15.04 -4.54 2.25
N ASP A 103 15.24 -3.26 2.46
CA ASP A 103 15.69 -2.28 1.45
C ASP A 103 16.83 -1.44 2.06
N PRO A 104 18.09 -1.89 1.87
CA PRO A 104 19.26 -1.20 2.42
C PRO A 104 19.42 0.23 1.90
N ALA A 105 19.07 0.50 0.63
CA ALA A 105 19.17 1.85 0.05
C ALA A 105 18.26 2.83 0.79
N PHE A 106 16.99 2.45 1.02
CA PHE A 106 16.07 3.22 1.86
C PHE A 106 16.62 3.38 3.30
N GLY A 107 17.24 2.33 3.84
CA GLY A 107 17.85 2.35 5.17
C GLY A 107 19.00 3.35 5.33
N ILE A 108 19.87 3.44 4.33
CA ILE A 108 21.01 4.35 4.28
C ILE A 108 20.51 5.80 4.19
N GLU A 109 19.55 6.07 3.31
CA GLU A 109 19.02 7.42 3.10
C GLU A 109 18.34 7.97 4.36
N VAL A 110 17.51 7.16 5.02
CA VAL A 110 16.90 7.53 6.32
C VAL A 110 17.99 7.82 7.36
N LYS A 111 19.04 6.98 7.43
CA LYS A 111 20.13 7.17 8.40
C LYS A 111 20.91 8.47 8.14
N SER A 112 21.17 8.79 6.87
CA SER A 112 21.85 10.03 6.46
C SER A 112 21.05 11.26 6.90
N LEU A 113 19.75 11.30 6.58
CA LEU A 113 18.86 12.41 6.95
C LEU A 113 18.73 12.60 8.47
N LEU A 114 18.79 11.52 9.25
CA LEU A 114 18.74 11.59 10.71
C LEU A 114 20.08 12.01 11.33
N ARG A 115 21.23 11.63 10.74
CA ARG A 115 22.56 12.01 11.24
C ARG A 115 22.89 13.47 10.94
N GLY A 116 22.49 13.98 9.77
CA GLY A 116 22.68 15.40 9.42
C GLY A 116 22.02 16.36 10.41
N LYS A 117 20.96 15.92 11.09
CA LYS A 117 20.29 16.68 12.16
C LYS A 117 21.00 16.70 13.50
N ARG A 118 21.88 15.74 13.77
CA ARG A 118 22.55 15.62 15.08
C ARG A 118 23.86 16.43 15.14
N LYS A 119 24.27 17.00 14.01
CA LYS A 119 25.48 17.83 13.83
C LYS A 119 25.17 19.31 13.61
N ARG A 120 23.90 19.70 13.63
CA ARG A 120 23.43 21.09 13.73
C ARG A 120 22.81 21.26 15.10
#